data_AF-A0A812UD84-F1
#
_entry.id   AF-A0A812UD84-F1
#
_cell.length_a   1.000
_cell.length_b   1.000
_cell.length_c   1.000
_cell.angle_alpha   90.00
_cell.angle_beta   90.00
_cell.angle_gamma   90.00
#
_symmetry.space_group_name_H-M   'P 1'
#
loop_
_entity.id
_entity.type
_entity.pdbx_description
1 polymer ?
#
loop_
_entity_poly.entity_id
_entity_poly.type
_entity_poly.pdbx_seq_one_letter_code
_entity_poly.pdbx_strand_id
1 'polypeptide(L)'
;DQTDGDMEVDNPQPEDEEDVEEPTTRKEFQAWRSKFRNNVHVSATLYQDRRLQSRIRMLALCSKPVSQEYFNTLEKQQAAQLEWAANRSSGSWFVTVHKTLNLIHSASFLQELPVSSWNGSRSVGADEAWVQQESALLNEAWRLLVELASARTVPFHFCFTCLSVYGIDIRSSVAVDDSDHASNVYTPPAANISARLRPMLLLHRIWSQAMFSYVPPHMLASVFGKPADRNWSLDLFRNLDKGLRVAVRLVKDSPDSTVGAEVRALLKDVWWHETPLCLELIQIARDSGFTATDRELRTACFGMFGGPSNTKYTAEDVFAHLTDITSRSQKGCMRMAKPSLQQSKLQAFLGQNPASDYMEYKADRSDRSGLYFGASVPPPDKLELSSLLQ
;
A
#
# COMPACT_ATOMS: atom_id res chain seq x y z
N ASP A 1 -80.79 -0.95 -29.41
CA ASP A 1 -79.70 -0.31 -30.16
C ASP A 1 -78.96 0.72 -29.32
N GLN A 2 -78.04 0.22 -28.49
CA GLN A 2 -76.94 0.98 -27.92
C GLN A 2 -75.68 0.37 -28.53
N THR A 3 -75.07 1.11 -29.45
CA THR A 3 -73.79 0.73 -30.06
C THR A 3 -72.68 1.22 -29.13
N ASP A 4 -72.05 0.27 -28.44
CA ASP A 4 -70.78 0.44 -27.73
C ASP A 4 -69.72 0.87 -28.75
N GLY A 5 -69.18 2.07 -28.54
CA GLY A 5 -68.05 2.61 -29.29
C GLY A 5 -66.76 2.20 -28.62
N ASP A 6 -66.15 1.14 -29.13
CA ASP A 6 -64.78 0.74 -28.82
C ASP A 6 -63.81 1.89 -29.20
N MET A 7 -63.35 2.65 -28.20
CA MET A 7 -62.19 3.52 -28.35
C MET A 7 -60.94 2.64 -28.30
N GLU A 8 -60.43 2.27 -29.47
CA GLU A 8 -59.06 1.77 -29.63
C GLU A 8 -58.09 2.79 -29.03
N VAL A 9 -57.54 2.44 -27.86
CA VAL A 9 -56.43 3.16 -27.25
C VAL A 9 -55.20 2.87 -28.10
N ASP A 10 -54.86 3.83 -28.95
CA ASP A 10 -53.65 3.86 -29.77
C ASP A 10 -52.43 3.79 -28.84
N ASN A 11 -51.96 2.57 -28.59
CA ASN A 11 -50.84 2.30 -27.71
C ASN A 11 -49.58 2.69 -28.51
N PRO A 12 -48.86 3.76 -28.14
CA PRO A 12 -47.75 4.25 -28.94
C PRO A 12 -46.77 3.12 -29.18
N GLN A 13 -46.52 2.81 -30.46
CA GLN A 13 -45.52 1.83 -30.84
C GLN A 13 -44.20 2.25 -30.19
N PRO A 14 -43.50 1.34 -29.48
CA PRO A 14 -42.17 1.64 -28.96
C PRO A 14 -41.31 2.05 -30.15
N GLU A 15 -40.91 3.32 -30.20
CA GLU A 15 -39.94 3.81 -31.17
C GLU A 15 -38.70 2.92 -31.04
N ASP A 16 -38.28 2.32 -32.17
CA ASP A 16 -37.13 1.43 -32.23
C ASP A 16 -35.93 2.10 -31.54
N GLU A 17 -35.55 1.61 -30.36
CA GLU A 17 -34.37 2.06 -29.64
C GLU A 17 -33.16 1.76 -30.53
N GLU A 18 -32.69 2.76 -31.28
CA GLU A 18 -31.45 2.67 -32.05
C GLU A 18 -30.34 2.18 -31.13
N ASP A 19 -29.81 0.98 -31.39
CA ASP A 19 -28.68 0.39 -30.67
C ASP A 19 -27.52 1.40 -30.64
N VAL A 20 -27.40 2.12 -29.53
CA VAL A 20 -26.36 3.13 -29.34
C VAL A 20 -25.03 2.37 -29.21
N GLU A 21 -24.31 2.24 -30.32
CA GLU A 21 -23.01 1.56 -30.38
C GLU A 21 -22.08 2.06 -29.26
N GLU A 22 -21.50 1.11 -28.51
CA GLU A 22 -20.54 1.42 -27.45
C GLU A 22 -19.32 2.16 -28.05
N PRO A 23 -18.89 3.28 -27.46
CA PRO A 23 -17.82 4.10 -28.03
C PRO A 23 -16.51 3.31 -28.06
N THR A 24 -15.94 3.14 -29.26
CA THR A 24 -14.70 2.37 -29.48
C THR A 24 -13.46 3.26 -29.48
N THR A 25 -13.62 4.57 -29.72
CA THR A 25 -12.50 5.52 -29.75
C THR A 25 -12.49 6.49 -28.57
N ARG A 26 -11.31 7.00 -28.19
CA ARG A 26 -11.16 8.02 -27.11
C ARG A 26 -11.97 9.29 -27.40
N LYS A 27 -12.12 9.65 -28.68
CA LYS A 27 -12.90 10.81 -29.13
C LYS A 27 -14.39 10.54 -28.97
N GLU A 28 -14.88 9.36 -29.37
CA GLU A 28 -16.25 8.92 -29.11
C GLU A 28 -16.53 8.84 -27.61
N PHE A 29 -15.62 8.32 -26.80
CA PHE A 29 -15.79 8.27 -25.35
C PHE A 29 -15.90 9.66 -24.72
N GLN A 30 -15.09 10.62 -25.18
CA GLN A 30 -15.21 12.02 -24.73
C GLN A 30 -16.50 12.68 -25.22
N ALA A 31 -16.93 12.40 -26.46
CA ALA A 31 -18.19 12.89 -27.02
C ALA A 31 -19.40 12.29 -26.27
N TRP A 32 -19.37 10.99 -26.02
CA TRP A 32 -20.33 10.26 -25.19
C TRP A 32 -20.38 10.86 -23.78
N ARG A 33 -19.23 11.03 -23.11
CA ARG A 33 -19.15 11.70 -21.80
C ARG A 33 -19.67 13.13 -21.83
N SER A 34 -19.52 13.84 -22.95
CA SER A 34 -20.06 15.20 -23.12
C SER A 34 -21.58 15.23 -23.37
N LYS A 35 -22.19 14.17 -23.95
CA LYS A 35 -23.66 13.99 -23.97
C LYS A 35 -24.22 13.89 -22.55
N PHE A 36 -23.38 13.41 -21.64
CA PHE A 36 -23.68 13.15 -20.25
C PHE A 36 -23.13 14.19 -19.28
N ARG A 37 -22.97 15.45 -19.72
CA ARG A 37 -22.41 16.56 -18.92
C ARG A 37 -23.23 16.94 -17.67
N ASN A 38 -24.28 16.18 -17.36
CA ASN A 38 -25.14 16.34 -16.20
C ASN A 38 -25.32 14.97 -15.50
N ASN A 39 -24.89 14.87 -14.23
CA ASN A 39 -24.81 13.61 -13.48
C ASN A 39 -26.16 12.87 -13.35
N VAL A 40 -27.29 13.58 -13.46
CA VAL A 40 -28.61 13.03 -13.15
C VAL A 40 -29.12 12.06 -14.22
N HIS A 41 -28.93 12.34 -15.51
CA HIS A 41 -29.42 11.45 -16.58
C HIS A 41 -28.58 10.18 -16.69
N VAL A 42 -27.24 10.27 -16.57
CA VAL A 42 -26.37 9.07 -16.46
C VAL A 42 -26.80 8.24 -15.27
N SER A 43 -26.98 8.89 -14.12
CA SER A 43 -27.44 8.20 -12.92
C SER A 43 -28.77 7.52 -13.22
N ALA A 44 -29.76 8.21 -13.79
CA ALA A 44 -31.06 7.65 -14.13
C ALA A 44 -30.98 6.44 -15.06
N THR A 45 -30.17 6.49 -16.13
CA THR A 45 -29.95 5.36 -17.05
C THR A 45 -29.22 4.20 -16.36
N LEU A 46 -28.16 4.47 -15.59
CA LEU A 46 -27.47 3.44 -14.81
C LEU A 46 -28.34 2.86 -13.68
N TYR A 47 -29.33 3.63 -13.20
CA TYR A 47 -30.36 3.19 -12.26
C TYR A 47 -31.49 2.40 -12.96
N GLN A 48 -31.56 2.26 -14.28
CA GLN A 48 -32.52 1.34 -14.90
C GLN A 48 -32.07 -0.12 -14.74
N ASP A 49 -30.76 -0.39 -14.76
CA ASP A 49 -30.21 -1.74 -14.56
C ASP A 49 -30.08 -2.08 -13.06
N ARG A 50 -31.01 -2.91 -12.57
CA ARG A 50 -31.04 -3.42 -11.19
C ARG A 50 -29.75 -4.17 -10.78
N ARG A 51 -29.08 -4.83 -11.72
CA ARG A 51 -27.82 -5.53 -11.46
C ARG A 51 -26.70 -4.53 -11.21
N LEU A 52 -26.62 -3.49 -12.04
CA LEU A 52 -25.64 -2.43 -11.87
C LEU A 52 -25.88 -1.66 -10.56
N GLN A 53 -27.13 -1.34 -10.22
CA GLN A 53 -27.46 -0.73 -8.93
C GLN A 53 -26.92 -1.54 -7.75
N SER A 54 -27.14 -2.86 -7.79
CA SER A 54 -26.70 -3.79 -6.74
C SER A 54 -25.18 -3.78 -6.62
N ARG A 55 -24.46 -3.74 -7.74
CA ARG A 55 -22.99 -3.65 -7.77
C ARG A 55 -22.46 -2.31 -7.26
N ILE A 56 -23.07 -1.19 -7.67
CA ILE A 56 -22.69 0.14 -7.17
C ILE A 56 -22.90 0.21 -5.65
N ARG A 57 -24.02 -0.32 -5.17
CA ARG A 57 -24.29 -0.40 -3.73
C ARG A 57 -23.27 -1.27 -3.01
N MET A 58 -22.98 -2.47 -3.52
CA MET A 58 -21.94 -3.34 -2.98
C MET A 58 -20.58 -2.62 -2.91
N LEU A 59 -20.15 -1.93 -3.98
CA LEU A 59 -18.90 -1.16 -4.00
C LEU A 59 -18.88 -0.05 -2.93
N ALA A 60 -19.98 0.70 -2.81
CA ALA A 60 -20.10 1.77 -1.81
C ALA A 60 -20.05 1.22 -0.38
N LEU A 61 -20.75 0.10 -0.10
CA LEU A 61 -20.79 -0.52 1.22
C LEU A 61 -19.45 -1.15 1.59
N CYS A 62 -18.87 -1.97 0.70
CA CYS A 62 -17.61 -2.65 0.95
C CYS A 62 -16.44 -1.66 1.15
N SER A 63 -16.45 -0.52 0.44
CA SER A 63 -15.39 0.50 0.56
C SER A 63 -15.54 1.42 1.77
N LYS A 64 -16.69 1.44 2.46
CA LYS A 64 -16.99 2.36 3.56
C LYS A 64 -15.93 2.37 4.68
N PRO A 65 -15.47 1.22 5.23
CA PRO A 65 -14.48 1.24 6.32
C PRO A 65 -13.14 1.83 5.87
N VAL A 66 -12.72 1.50 4.65
CA VAL A 66 -11.47 1.95 4.04
C VAL A 66 -11.51 3.46 3.75
N SER A 67 -12.63 3.94 3.22
CA SER A 67 -12.87 5.36 2.98
C SER A 67 -12.91 6.15 4.29
N GLN A 68 -13.60 5.65 5.31
CA GLN A 68 -13.66 6.28 6.61
C GLN A 68 -12.27 6.35 7.28
N GLU A 69 -11.50 5.26 7.21
CA GLU A 69 -10.10 5.25 7.67
C GLU A 69 -9.26 6.31 6.94
N TYR A 70 -9.43 6.43 5.62
CA TYR A 70 -8.72 7.44 4.82
C TYR A 70 -9.07 8.87 5.26
N PHE A 71 -10.35 9.21 5.41
CA PHE A 71 -10.76 10.54 5.87
C PHE A 71 -10.26 10.84 7.28
N ASN A 72 -10.42 9.89 8.22
CA ASN A 72 -9.91 10.02 9.58
C ASN A 72 -8.37 10.16 9.60
N THR A 73 -7.69 9.48 8.69
CA THR A 73 -6.23 9.57 8.53
C THR A 73 -5.85 10.96 8.05
N LEU A 74 -6.51 11.47 7.02
CA LEU A 74 -6.20 12.77 6.42
C LEU A 74 -6.40 13.91 7.42
N GLU A 75 -7.47 13.86 8.22
CA GLU A 75 -7.72 14.81 9.31
C GLU A 75 -6.62 14.75 10.38
N LYS A 76 -6.26 13.55 10.84
CA LYS A 76 -5.20 13.37 11.85
C LYS A 76 -3.82 13.73 11.35
N GLN A 77 -3.53 13.49 10.07
CA GLN A 77 -2.23 13.78 9.48
C GLN A 77 -1.95 15.29 9.53
N GLN A 78 -2.97 16.11 9.25
CA GLN A 78 -2.89 17.57 9.32
C GLN A 78 -2.67 18.10 10.75
N ALA A 79 -3.22 17.42 11.75
CA ALA A 79 -3.13 17.86 13.14
C ALA A 79 -1.90 17.33 13.90
N ALA A 80 -1.49 16.08 13.63
CA ALA A 80 -0.50 15.37 14.43
C ALA A 80 0.20 14.25 13.63
N GLN A 81 1.01 14.61 12.63
CA GLN A 81 1.71 13.63 11.77
C GLN A 81 2.53 12.60 12.54
N LEU A 82 3.21 13.00 13.62
CA LEU A 82 4.01 12.10 14.45
C LEU A 82 3.15 11.04 15.15
N GLU A 83 2.02 11.46 15.72
CA GLU A 83 1.09 10.54 16.36
C GLU A 83 0.43 9.62 15.34
N TRP A 84 0.11 10.15 14.15
CA TRP A 84 -0.40 9.35 13.04
C TRP A 84 0.60 8.26 12.61
N ALA A 85 1.87 8.62 12.40
CA ALA A 85 2.92 7.68 12.01
C ALA A 85 3.13 6.60 13.08
N ALA A 86 3.13 7.00 14.36
CA ALA A 86 3.22 6.08 15.49
C ALA A 86 2.03 5.11 15.57
N ASN A 87 0.80 5.61 15.41
CA ASN A 87 -0.40 4.78 15.40
C ASN A 87 -0.39 3.81 14.19
N ARG A 88 0.16 4.23 13.04
CA ARG A 88 0.27 3.37 11.86
C ARG A 88 1.27 2.24 12.10
N SER A 89 2.43 2.54 12.68
CA SER A 89 3.45 1.53 12.96
C SER A 89 3.04 0.56 14.06
N SER A 90 2.17 0.97 14.99
CA SER A 90 1.56 0.08 15.99
C SER A 90 0.44 -0.82 15.45
N GLY A 91 0.17 -0.79 14.14
CA GLY A 91 -0.79 -1.70 13.51
C GLY A 91 -2.24 -1.22 13.52
N SER A 92 -2.52 0.07 13.73
CA SER A 92 -3.90 0.60 13.69
C SER A 92 -4.67 0.28 12.40
N TRP A 93 -3.96 0.10 11.28
CA TRP A 93 -4.51 -0.29 10.00
C TRP A 93 -5.15 -1.69 10.01
N PHE A 94 -4.69 -2.59 10.88
CA PHE A 94 -5.24 -3.95 11.04
C PHE A 94 -6.68 -3.92 11.55
N VAL A 95 -7.03 -2.93 12.37
CA VAL A 95 -8.41 -2.72 12.82
C VAL A 95 -9.34 -2.48 11.63
N THR A 96 -8.90 -1.71 10.62
CA THR A 96 -9.70 -1.48 9.42
C THR A 96 -9.86 -2.75 8.60
N VAL A 97 -8.80 -3.55 8.46
CA VAL A 97 -8.85 -4.85 7.77
C VAL A 97 -9.89 -5.75 8.43
N HIS A 98 -9.81 -5.90 9.75
CA HIS A 98 -10.75 -6.71 10.52
C HIS A 98 -12.19 -6.17 10.39
N LYS A 99 -12.38 -4.85 10.44
CA LYS A 99 -13.70 -4.24 10.19
C LYS A 99 -14.23 -4.52 8.79
N THR A 100 -13.38 -4.43 7.77
CA THR A 100 -13.74 -4.71 6.37
C THR A 100 -14.16 -6.17 6.21
N LEU A 101 -13.37 -7.13 6.69
CA LEU A 101 -13.72 -8.55 6.58
C LEU A 101 -14.98 -8.91 7.37
N ASN A 102 -15.18 -8.33 8.55
CA ASN A 102 -16.38 -8.57 9.35
C ASN A 102 -17.66 -7.95 8.78
N LEU A 103 -17.59 -7.12 7.73
CA LEU A 103 -18.80 -6.58 7.10
C LEU A 103 -19.73 -7.69 6.62
N ILE A 104 -19.20 -8.82 6.12
CA ILE A 104 -20.02 -9.93 5.61
C ILE A 104 -20.91 -10.56 6.70
N HIS A 105 -20.53 -10.40 7.98
CA HIS A 105 -21.29 -10.88 9.12
C HIS A 105 -22.24 -9.83 9.71
N SER A 106 -22.22 -8.60 9.18
CA SER A 106 -23.08 -7.52 9.67
C SER A 106 -24.49 -7.63 9.09
N ALA A 107 -25.50 -7.77 9.95
CA ALA A 107 -26.90 -7.81 9.55
C ALA A 107 -27.32 -6.55 8.77
N SER A 108 -26.84 -5.36 9.17
CA SER A 108 -27.15 -4.12 8.45
C SER A 108 -26.51 -4.07 7.07
N PHE A 109 -25.28 -4.59 6.92
CA PHE A 109 -24.63 -4.71 5.61
C PHE A 109 -25.41 -5.66 4.70
N LEU A 110 -25.82 -6.81 5.21
CA LEU A 110 -26.61 -7.80 4.46
C LEU A 110 -28.02 -7.28 4.11
N GLN A 111 -28.64 -6.47 4.97
CA GLN A 111 -29.94 -5.83 4.68
C GLN A 111 -29.84 -4.72 3.62
N GLU A 112 -28.73 -3.99 3.60
CA GLU A 112 -28.50 -2.96 2.57
C GLU A 112 -28.17 -3.60 1.22
N LEU A 113 -27.45 -4.72 1.21
CA LEU A 113 -27.40 -5.60 0.06
C LEU A 113 -28.80 -6.18 -0.22
N PRO A 114 -29.21 -6.39 -1.47
CA PRO A 114 -30.49 -6.99 -1.82
C PRO A 114 -30.50 -8.50 -1.53
N VAL A 115 -30.08 -8.90 -0.33
CA VAL A 115 -30.05 -10.29 0.16
C VAL A 115 -31.26 -10.50 1.05
N SER A 116 -32.05 -11.53 0.73
CA SER A 116 -33.28 -11.84 1.44
C SER A 116 -32.97 -12.31 2.86
N SER A 117 -33.61 -11.71 3.85
CA SER A 117 -33.51 -12.19 5.24
C SER A 117 -34.29 -13.50 5.40
N TRP A 118 -33.63 -14.53 5.90
CA TRP A 118 -34.28 -15.82 6.19
C TRP A 118 -35.26 -15.68 7.35
N ASN A 119 -36.54 -15.98 7.12
CA ASN A 119 -37.59 -15.89 8.14
C ASN A 119 -37.92 -17.23 8.84
N GLY A 120 -37.17 -18.30 8.56
CA GLY A 120 -37.34 -19.59 9.26
C GLY A 120 -38.53 -20.45 8.82
N SER A 121 -39.43 -19.93 7.97
CA SER A 121 -40.75 -20.55 7.79
C SER A 121 -40.82 -21.65 6.72
N ARG A 122 -39.85 -21.73 5.80
CA ARG A 122 -39.85 -22.72 4.70
C ARG A 122 -38.42 -23.07 4.31
N SER A 123 -38.09 -24.36 4.19
CA SER A 123 -36.83 -24.78 3.57
C SER A 123 -36.84 -24.38 2.10
N VAL A 124 -35.90 -23.53 1.70
CA VAL A 124 -35.69 -23.07 0.33
C VAL A 124 -34.64 -23.99 -0.28
N GLY A 125 -34.89 -24.47 -1.49
CA GLY A 125 -33.91 -25.30 -2.20
C GLY A 125 -32.68 -24.47 -2.59
N ALA A 126 -31.48 -25.05 -2.47
CA ALA A 126 -30.26 -24.39 -2.95
C ALA A 126 -30.30 -24.14 -4.48
N ASP A 127 -31.14 -24.87 -5.20
CA ASP A 127 -31.33 -24.79 -6.65
C ASP A 127 -32.28 -23.68 -7.09
N GLU A 128 -32.92 -22.97 -6.16
CA GLU A 128 -33.80 -21.87 -6.51
C GLU A 128 -32.99 -20.72 -7.15
N ALA A 129 -33.43 -20.24 -8.31
CA ALA A 129 -32.66 -19.29 -9.12
C ALA A 129 -32.29 -18.01 -8.36
N TRP A 130 -33.18 -17.52 -7.48
CA TRP A 130 -32.92 -16.33 -6.67
C TRP A 130 -31.85 -16.60 -5.58
N VAL A 131 -31.81 -17.81 -5.01
CA VAL A 131 -30.75 -18.22 -4.04
C VAL A 131 -29.40 -18.25 -4.72
N GLN A 132 -29.33 -18.78 -5.95
CA GLN A 132 -28.09 -18.79 -6.73
C GLN A 132 -27.61 -17.37 -7.06
N GLN A 133 -28.54 -16.45 -7.38
CA GLN A 133 -28.22 -15.05 -7.61
C GLN A 133 -27.70 -14.35 -6.36
N GLU A 134 -28.34 -14.54 -5.20
CA GLU A 134 -27.87 -13.99 -3.93
C GLU A 134 -26.53 -14.57 -3.51
N SER A 135 -26.34 -15.88 -3.68
CA SER A 135 -25.05 -16.55 -3.43
C SER A 135 -23.94 -16.00 -4.33
N ALA A 136 -24.22 -15.78 -5.62
CA ALA A 136 -23.26 -15.15 -6.54
C ALA A 136 -22.91 -13.71 -6.10
N LEU A 137 -23.90 -12.93 -5.68
CA LEU A 137 -23.69 -11.57 -5.17
C LEU A 137 -22.85 -11.56 -3.87
N LEU A 138 -23.15 -12.45 -2.93
CA LEU A 138 -22.39 -12.60 -1.68
C LEU A 138 -20.94 -13.03 -1.94
N ASN A 139 -20.72 -13.94 -2.90
CA ASN A 139 -19.39 -14.33 -3.33
C ASN A 139 -18.62 -13.16 -3.96
N GLU A 140 -19.28 -12.34 -4.78
CA GLU A 140 -18.66 -11.13 -5.35
C GLU A 140 -18.32 -10.11 -4.26
N ALA A 141 -19.22 -9.90 -3.30
CA ALA A 141 -19.01 -9.02 -2.16
C ALA A 141 -17.84 -9.51 -1.28
N TRP A 142 -17.80 -10.80 -0.95
CA TRP A 142 -16.71 -11.39 -0.16
C TRP A 142 -15.36 -11.25 -0.87
N ARG A 143 -15.29 -11.55 -2.17
CA ARG A 143 -14.07 -11.35 -2.98
C ARG A 143 -13.60 -9.90 -2.92
N LEU A 144 -14.52 -8.94 -3.07
CA LEU A 144 -14.20 -7.51 -2.97
C LEU A 144 -13.71 -7.12 -1.57
N LEU A 145 -14.34 -7.62 -0.50
CA LEU A 145 -13.88 -7.37 0.87
C LEU A 145 -12.48 -7.92 1.11
N VAL A 146 -12.19 -9.13 0.63
CA VAL A 146 -10.85 -9.72 0.69
C VAL A 146 -9.85 -8.90 -0.14
N GLU A 147 -10.22 -8.44 -1.32
CA GLU A 147 -9.37 -7.56 -2.15
C GLU A 147 -9.07 -6.23 -1.45
N LEU A 148 -10.08 -5.59 -0.84
CA LEU A 148 -9.92 -4.36 -0.08
C LEU A 148 -9.10 -4.55 1.20
N ALA A 149 -9.33 -5.65 1.92
CA ALA A 149 -8.59 -6.02 3.12
C ALA A 149 -7.13 -6.33 2.77
N SER A 150 -6.86 -7.12 1.74
CA SER A 150 -5.52 -7.46 1.27
C SER A 150 -4.78 -6.28 0.62
N ALA A 151 -5.49 -5.31 0.04
CA ALA A 151 -4.87 -4.03 -0.31
C ALA A 151 -4.37 -3.25 0.93
N ARG A 152 -4.76 -3.66 2.15
CA ARG A 152 -4.39 -3.06 3.44
C ARG A 152 -3.49 -3.95 4.31
N THR A 153 -3.65 -5.28 4.26
CA THR A 153 -2.78 -6.30 4.91
C THR A 153 -1.87 -6.96 3.88
N VAL A 154 -0.60 -7.17 4.22
CA VAL A 154 0.23 -8.38 4.00
C VAL A 154 1.67 -7.88 3.81
N PRO A 155 2.62 -8.37 4.62
CA PRO A 155 3.25 -9.68 4.47
C PRO A 155 3.52 -10.29 5.84
N PHE A 156 2.47 -10.49 6.64
CA PHE A 156 2.66 -11.21 7.90
C PHE A 156 2.72 -12.74 7.68
N HIS A 157 2.07 -13.27 6.65
CA HIS A 157 2.04 -14.74 6.45
C HIS A 157 3.24 -15.33 5.71
N PHE A 158 4.03 -14.55 4.97
CA PHE A 158 5.22 -15.09 4.31
C PHE A 158 6.47 -14.96 5.18
N CYS A 159 6.57 -13.93 6.04
CA CYS A 159 7.76 -13.72 6.87
C CYS A 159 7.68 -14.47 8.22
N PHE A 160 6.50 -14.56 8.85
CA PHE A 160 6.40 -15.23 10.16
C PHE A 160 6.35 -16.75 10.04
N THR A 161 5.72 -17.31 8.99
CA THR A 161 5.72 -18.76 8.76
C THR A 161 7.14 -19.28 8.46
N CYS A 162 8.01 -18.50 7.80
CA CYS A 162 9.40 -18.89 7.57
C CYS A 162 10.32 -18.70 8.79
N LEU A 163 9.95 -17.88 9.78
CA LEU A 163 10.79 -17.59 10.95
C LEU A 163 10.33 -18.27 12.25
N SER A 164 9.08 -18.70 12.34
CA SER A 164 8.53 -19.35 13.55
C SER A 164 8.15 -20.83 13.37
N VAL A 165 8.15 -21.36 12.14
CA VAL A 165 7.86 -22.79 11.87
C VAL A 165 9.10 -23.69 11.88
N TYR A 166 10.32 -23.15 12.00
CA TYR A 166 11.53 -23.98 12.23
C TYR A 166 11.69 -24.50 13.67
N GLY A 167 10.56 -24.79 14.33
CA GLY A 167 10.48 -25.47 15.62
C GLY A 167 9.53 -26.67 15.66
N ILE A 168 8.95 -27.15 14.54
CA ILE A 168 8.06 -28.32 14.53
C ILE A 168 8.33 -29.25 13.33
N ASP A 169 8.48 -30.53 13.67
CA ASP A 169 8.81 -31.72 12.88
C ASP A 169 7.94 -31.94 11.62
N ILE A 170 8.57 -32.16 10.47
CA ILE A 170 7.93 -32.45 9.18
C ILE A 170 7.95 -33.96 8.93
N ARG A 171 6.84 -34.63 9.23
CA ARG A 171 6.47 -35.91 8.61
C ARG A 171 4.97 -35.95 8.31
N SER A 172 4.60 -35.60 7.08
CA SER A 172 3.73 -36.42 6.20
C SER A 172 3.27 -35.60 5.01
N SER A 173 3.91 -35.83 3.87
CA SER A 173 3.41 -35.45 2.55
C SER A 173 2.28 -36.40 2.14
N VAL A 174 1.07 -35.89 1.94
CA VAL A 174 0.01 -36.57 1.19
C VAL A 174 -0.04 -35.90 -0.18
N ALA A 175 0.37 -36.65 -1.20
CA ALA A 175 0.16 -36.30 -2.60
C ALA A 175 -1.33 -36.47 -2.92
N VAL A 176 -1.93 -35.47 -3.56
CA VAL A 176 -3.25 -35.57 -4.19
C VAL A 176 -3.01 -35.51 -5.70
N ASP A 177 -3.41 -36.58 -6.39
CA ASP A 177 -3.42 -36.72 -7.84
C ASP A 177 -4.50 -35.79 -8.43
N ASP A 178 -4.06 -34.82 -9.25
CA ASP A 178 -4.94 -34.05 -10.13
C ASP A 178 -4.97 -34.73 -11.50
N SER A 179 -6.01 -35.51 -11.76
CA SER A 179 -6.35 -35.95 -13.12
C SER A 179 -7.81 -35.66 -13.45
N ASP A 180 -7.96 -35.07 -14.64
CA ASP A 180 -9.15 -35.04 -15.49
C ASP A 180 -10.35 -34.20 -15.03
N HIS A 181 -10.52 -33.03 -15.67
CA HIS A 181 -11.73 -32.65 -16.43
C HIS A 181 -11.50 -31.30 -17.15
N ALA A 182 -10.96 -31.35 -18.37
CA ALA A 182 -10.85 -30.18 -19.25
C ALA A 182 -12.17 -29.94 -20.00
N SER A 183 -13.11 -29.20 -19.38
CA SER A 183 -14.23 -28.61 -20.11
C SER A 183 -13.78 -27.31 -20.79
N ASN A 184 -13.77 -27.31 -22.12
CA ASN A 184 -13.51 -26.14 -22.96
C ASN A 184 -14.58 -25.05 -22.74
N VAL A 185 -14.38 -24.19 -21.75
CA VAL A 185 -15.11 -22.93 -21.60
C VAL A 185 -14.29 -21.85 -22.28
N TYR A 186 -14.79 -21.35 -23.42
CA TYR A 186 -14.20 -20.20 -24.12
C TYR A 186 -14.32 -18.95 -23.24
N THR A 187 -13.27 -18.63 -22.51
CA THR A 187 -13.15 -17.35 -21.80
C THR A 187 -12.63 -16.28 -22.76
N PRO A 188 -13.33 -15.15 -22.95
CA PRO A 188 -12.92 -14.10 -23.86
C PRO A 188 -11.54 -13.51 -23.46
N PRO A 189 -10.68 -13.16 -24.42
CA PRO A 189 -9.28 -12.76 -24.19
C PRO A 189 -9.12 -11.51 -23.29
N ALA A 190 -10.12 -10.65 -23.20
CA ALA A 190 -10.13 -9.49 -22.31
C ALA A 190 -10.18 -9.87 -20.81
N ALA A 191 -10.76 -11.02 -20.46
CA ALA A 191 -10.79 -11.52 -19.08
C ALA A 191 -9.39 -11.94 -18.58
N ASN A 192 -8.50 -12.34 -19.49
CA ASN A 192 -7.17 -12.87 -19.17
C ASN A 192 -6.18 -11.78 -18.74
N ILE A 193 -6.30 -10.56 -19.28
CA ILE A 193 -5.41 -9.44 -18.91
C ILE A 193 -5.76 -8.90 -17.51
N SER A 194 -7.06 -8.79 -17.21
CA SER A 194 -7.52 -8.38 -15.86
C SER A 194 -7.12 -9.41 -14.80
N ALA A 195 -7.21 -10.71 -15.11
CA ALA A 195 -6.81 -11.78 -14.18
C ALA A 195 -5.30 -11.77 -13.86
N ARG A 196 -4.44 -11.37 -14.82
CA ARG A 196 -2.98 -11.32 -14.63
C ARG A 196 -2.46 -10.04 -13.96
N LEU A 197 -3.14 -8.90 -14.15
CA LEU A 197 -2.71 -7.62 -13.57
C LEU A 197 -3.16 -7.43 -12.11
N ARG A 198 -4.27 -8.05 -11.70
CA ARG A 198 -4.79 -7.94 -10.33
C ARG A 198 -3.79 -8.42 -9.27
N PRO A 199 -3.14 -9.60 -9.38
CA PRO A 199 -2.17 -10.06 -8.38
C PRO A 199 -0.99 -9.11 -8.22
N MET A 200 -0.49 -8.53 -9.31
CA MET A 200 0.66 -7.60 -9.26
C MET A 200 0.31 -6.27 -8.59
N LEU A 201 -0.85 -5.67 -8.91
CA LEU A 201 -1.29 -4.43 -8.26
C LEU A 201 -1.57 -4.63 -6.77
N LEU A 202 -2.05 -5.82 -6.41
CA LEU A 202 -2.31 -6.22 -5.04
C LEU A 202 -0.98 -6.39 -4.28
N LEU A 203 0.02 -7.04 -4.88
CA LEU A 203 1.37 -7.21 -4.31
C LEU A 203 2.09 -5.87 -4.05
N HIS A 204 1.96 -4.88 -4.94
CA HIS A 204 2.56 -3.55 -4.73
C HIS A 204 1.93 -2.79 -3.56
N ARG A 205 0.61 -2.88 -3.38
CA ARG A 205 -0.10 -2.21 -2.27
C ARG A 205 0.19 -2.86 -0.93
N ILE A 206 0.27 -4.19 -0.92
CA ILE A 206 0.74 -5.05 0.18
C ILE A 206 2.09 -4.55 0.71
N TRP A 207 3.07 -4.39 -0.18
CA TRP A 207 4.41 -3.96 0.18
C TRP A 207 4.40 -2.59 0.87
N SER A 208 3.61 -1.64 0.37
CA SER A 208 3.54 -0.28 0.93
C SER A 208 3.06 -0.24 2.40
N GLN A 209 2.09 -1.08 2.79
CA GLN A 209 1.55 -1.08 4.16
C GLN A 209 2.49 -1.82 5.13
N ALA A 210 3.15 -2.87 4.64
CA ALA A 210 4.24 -3.54 5.33
C ALA A 210 5.31 -2.55 5.78
N MET A 211 5.68 -1.62 4.88
CA MET A 211 6.75 -0.68 5.15
C MET A 211 6.49 0.18 6.39
N PHE A 212 5.24 0.60 6.59
CA PHE A 212 4.87 1.40 7.76
C PHE A 212 5.01 0.65 9.09
N SER A 213 5.00 -0.68 9.08
CA SER A 213 5.04 -1.48 10.32
C SER A 213 6.40 -2.15 10.57
N TYR A 214 7.21 -2.34 9.53
CA TYR A 214 8.42 -3.16 9.62
C TYR A 214 9.70 -2.50 9.08
N VAL A 215 9.61 -1.29 8.52
CA VAL A 215 10.79 -0.57 8.06
C VAL A 215 11.21 0.41 9.15
N PRO A 216 12.51 0.45 9.51
CA PRO A 216 13.03 1.19 10.67
C PRO A 216 12.49 2.61 10.86
N PRO A 217 12.42 3.50 9.85
CA PRO A 217 11.89 4.85 10.04
C PRO A 217 10.50 4.85 10.65
N HIS A 218 9.57 4.06 10.10
CA HIS A 218 8.19 4.05 10.56
C HIS A 218 8.02 3.32 11.90
N MET A 219 8.75 2.22 12.11
CA MET A 219 8.77 1.54 13.41
C MET A 219 9.21 2.48 14.53
N LEU A 220 10.27 3.26 14.28
CA LEU A 220 10.80 4.20 15.26
C LEU A 220 9.91 5.43 15.45
N ALA A 221 9.04 5.79 14.50
CA ALA A 221 8.04 6.83 14.72
C ALA A 221 7.13 6.54 15.93
N SER A 222 7.01 5.27 16.33
CA SER A 222 6.29 4.84 17.53
C SER A 222 6.74 5.53 18.81
N VAL A 223 7.96 6.09 18.89
CA VAL A 223 8.46 6.86 20.06
C VAL A 223 7.58 8.07 20.41
N PHE A 224 6.77 8.54 19.46
CA PHE A 224 5.78 9.60 19.66
C PHE A 224 4.35 9.10 19.91
N GLY A 225 4.11 7.79 19.86
CA GLY A 225 2.80 7.14 20.07
C GLY A 225 2.36 7.11 21.53
N LYS A 226 1.44 6.22 21.90
CA LYS A 226 1.04 6.01 23.30
C LYS A 226 2.09 5.19 24.05
N PRO A 227 2.19 5.29 25.39
CA PRO A 227 3.19 4.53 26.16
C PRO A 227 3.18 3.01 25.90
N ALA A 228 2.00 2.39 25.78
CA ALA A 228 1.88 0.97 25.47
C ALA A 228 2.45 0.65 24.07
N ASP A 229 2.07 1.44 23.07
CA ASP A 229 2.47 1.25 21.67
C ASP A 229 3.97 1.49 21.46
N ARG A 230 4.55 2.47 22.17
CA ARG A 230 5.99 2.78 22.18
C ARG A 230 6.82 1.56 22.56
N ASN A 231 6.50 1.00 23.73
CA ASN A 231 7.28 -0.11 24.30
C ASN A 231 7.17 -1.34 23.40
N TRP A 232 5.95 -1.69 22.99
CA TRP A 232 5.72 -2.81 22.10
C TRP A 232 6.48 -2.68 20.77
N SER A 233 6.43 -1.50 20.14
CA SER A 233 7.08 -1.27 18.84
C SER A 233 8.61 -1.29 18.95
N LEU A 234 9.18 -0.75 20.03
CA LEU A 234 10.63 -0.79 20.27
C LEU A 234 11.11 -2.20 20.63
N ASP A 235 10.32 -2.98 21.37
CA ASP A 235 10.62 -4.38 21.62
C ASP A 235 10.59 -5.21 20.32
N LEU A 236 9.61 -4.95 19.44
CA LEU A 236 9.57 -5.54 18.10
C LEU A 236 10.80 -5.13 17.28
N PHE A 237 11.19 -3.85 17.31
CA PHE A 237 12.38 -3.36 16.61
C PHE A 237 13.67 -4.00 17.14
N ARG A 238 13.79 -4.16 18.46
CA ARG A 238 14.90 -4.86 19.11
C ARG A 238 14.99 -6.32 18.68
N ASN A 239 13.85 -7.01 18.58
CA ASN A 239 13.81 -8.40 18.13
C ASN A 239 14.16 -8.53 16.64
N LEU A 240 13.70 -7.59 15.81
CA LEU A 240 14.05 -7.50 14.40
C LEU A 240 15.57 -7.31 14.22
N ASP A 241 16.17 -6.38 14.96
CA ASP A 241 17.62 -6.14 14.96
C ASP A 241 18.42 -7.39 15.39
N LYS A 242 17.98 -8.08 16.45
CA LYS A 242 18.60 -9.35 16.87
C LYS A 242 18.51 -10.42 15.77
N GLY A 243 17.33 -10.59 15.17
CA GLY A 243 17.10 -11.55 14.09
C GLY A 243 17.97 -11.25 12.87
N LEU A 244 18.05 -9.97 12.49
CA LEU A 244 18.88 -9.50 11.38
C LEU A 244 20.37 -9.79 11.61
N ARG A 245 20.88 -9.57 12.83
CA ARG A 245 22.28 -9.91 13.18
C ARG A 245 22.56 -11.41 13.09
N VAL A 246 21.64 -12.25 13.57
CA VAL A 246 21.75 -13.71 13.46
C VAL A 246 21.73 -14.14 12.00
N ALA A 247 20.82 -13.59 11.19
CA ALA A 247 20.71 -13.88 9.77
C ALA A 247 22.00 -13.53 9.01
N VAL A 248 22.55 -12.33 9.22
CA VAL A 248 23.79 -11.92 8.55
C VAL A 248 24.99 -12.71 9.03
N ARG A 249 25.08 -13.04 10.33
CA ARG A 249 26.12 -13.94 10.83
C ARG A 249 26.04 -15.32 10.17
N LEU A 250 24.84 -15.90 10.07
CA LEU A 250 24.64 -17.21 9.44
C LEU A 250 25.06 -17.21 7.96
N VAL A 251 24.68 -16.18 7.20
CA VAL A 251 25.08 -16.04 5.79
C VAL A 251 26.60 -15.86 5.64
N LYS A 252 27.24 -15.19 6.60
CA LYS A 252 28.70 -14.99 6.62
C LYS A 252 29.46 -16.26 7.01
N ASP A 253 29.02 -16.95 8.04
CA ASP A 253 29.73 -18.11 8.61
C ASP A 253 29.47 -19.39 7.81
N SER A 254 28.37 -19.46 7.05
CA SER A 254 27.97 -20.65 6.28
C SER A 254 27.35 -20.29 4.93
N PRO A 255 28.12 -19.62 4.04
CA PRO A 255 27.59 -19.05 2.80
C PRO A 255 27.09 -20.09 1.79
N ASP A 256 27.57 -21.32 1.86
CA ASP A 256 27.24 -22.42 0.96
C ASP A 256 26.22 -23.41 1.54
N SER A 257 25.78 -23.19 2.78
CA SER A 257 24.74 -24.02 3.39
C SER A 257 23.38 -23.74 2.76
N THR A 258 22.52 -24.76 2.65
CA THR A 258 21.13 -24.61 2.16
C THR A 258 20.38 -23.53 2.95
N VAL A 259 20.50 -23.55 4.27
CA VAL A 259 19.89 -22.55 5.16
C VAL A 259 20.46 -21.15 4.90
N GLY A 260 21.78 -21.02 4.74
CA GLY A 260 22.43 -19.76 4.40
C GLY A 260 21.97 -19.20 3.05
N ALA A 261 21.74 -20.06 2.05
CA ALA A 261 21.20 -19.67 0.75
C ALA A 261 19.75 -19.17 0.86
N GLU A 262 18.90 -19.86 1.63
CA GLU A 262 17.51 -19.43 1.89
C GLU A 262 17.45 -18.11 2.67
N VAL A 263 18.27 -17.95 3.71
CA VAL A 263 18.34 -16.72 4.49
C VAL A 263 18.89 -15.56 3.65
N ARG A 264 19.88 -15.82 2.79
CA ARG A 264 20.37 -14.81 1.83
C ARG A 264 19.28 -14.38 0.85
N ALA A 265 18.48 -15.32 0.34
CA ALA A 265 17.35 -15.01 -0.52
C ALA A 265 16.32 -14.14 0.22
N LEU A 266 15.99 -14.49 1.47
CA LEU A 266 15.08 -13.71 2.31
C LEU A 266 15.62 -12.30 2.59
N LEU A 267 16.90 -12.16 2.94
CA LEU A 267 17.53 -10.86 3.15
C LEU A 267 17.49 -9.99 1.89
N LYS A 268 17.71 -10.59 0.71
CA LYS A 268 17.61 -9.89 -0.58
C LYS A 268 16.22 -9.32 -0.84
N ASP A 269 15.17 -10.02 -0.42
CA ASP A 269 13.79 -9.54 -0.51
C ASP A 269 13.49 -8.42 0.49
N VAL A 270 14.24 -8.37 1.60
CA VAL A 270 14.12 -7.38 2.69
C VAL A 270 15.22 -6.31 2.55
N TRP A 271 15.33 -5.67 1.38
CA TRP A 271 16.45 -4.78 1.04
C TRP A 271 16.71 -3.58 1.97
N TRP A 272 15.76 -3.18 2.82
CA TRP A 272 15.91 -1.99 3.65
C TRP A 272 17.11 -2.08 4.60
N HIS A 273 17.52 -3.30 5.01
CA HIS A 273 18.65 -3.50 5.92
C HIS A 273 20.02 -3.13 5.32
N GLU A 274 20.11 -2.95 4.00
CA GLU A 274 21.33 -2.49 3.32
C GLU A 274 21.34 -0.98 3.09
N THR A 275 20.22 -0.29 3.38
CA THR A 275 20.14 1.15 3.14
C THR A 275 20.88 1.92 4.25
N PRO A 276 21.69 2.94 3.89
CA PRO A 276 22.42 3.73 4.89
C PRO A 276 21.51 4.32 5.97
N LEU A 277 20.35 4.86 5.57
CA LEU A 277 19.35 5.40 6.50
C LEU A 277 18.90 4.36 7.54
N CYS A 278 18.57 3.14 7.11
CA CYS A 278 18.12 2.11 8.05
C CYS A 278 19.25 1.66 8.98
N LEU A 279 20.49 1.57 8.49
CA LEU A 279 21.66 1.20 9.28
C LEU A 279 21.95 2.25 10.36
N GLU A 280 21.89 3.54 10.01
CA GLU A 280 22.01 4.66 10.96
C GLU A 280 20.91 4.59 12.02
N LEU A 281 19.66 4.35 11.63
CA LEU A 281 18.54 4.25 12.56
C LEU A 281 18.65 3.04 13.50
N ILE A 282 19.15 1.90 13.02
CA ILE A 282 19.46 0.75 13.87
C ILE A 282 20.53 1.13 14.90
N GLN A 283 21.58 1.83 14.47
CA GLN A 283 22.67 2.23 15.36
C GLN A 283 22.17 3.21 16.44
N ILE A 284 21.43 4.26 16.06
CA ILE A 284 20.80 5.21 17.01
C ILE A 284 19.88 4.47 18.00
N ALA A 285 19.10 3.49 17.53
CA ALA A 285 18.25 2.70 18.40
C ALA A 285 19.04 1.81 19.37
N ARG A 286 20.21 1.30 18.98
CA ARG A 286 21.09 0.55 19.88
C ARG A 286 21.76 1.44 20.91
N ASP A 287 22.28 2.59 20.48
CA ASP A 287 22.96 3.56 21.36
C ASP A 287 21.99 4.12 22.42
N SER A 288 20.72 4.29 22.06
CA SER A 288 19.65 4.66 22.99
C SER A 288 19.14 3.51 23.89
N GLY A 289 19.68 2.29 23.75
CA GLY A 289 19.20 1.11 24.45
C GLY A 289 17.74 0.75 24.11
N PHE A 290 17.25 1.19 22.94
CA PHE A 290 15.85 1.10 22.52
C PHE A 290 14.89 1.78 23.51
N THR A 291 15.27 2.96 24.02
CA THR A 291 14.47 3.71 25.00
C THR A 291 13.66 4.82 24.31
N ALA A 292 12.33 4.81 24.43
CA ALA A 292 11.45 5.80 23.76
C ALA A 292 11.64 7.25 24.22
N THR A 293 12.25 7.46 25.39
CA THR A 293 12.56 8.77 25.97
C THR A 293 13.94 9.29 25.60
N ASP A 294 14.75 8.50 24.89
CA ASP A 294 16.06 8.94 24.44
C ASP A 294 15.95 10.15 23.51
N ARG A 295 16.82 11.14 23.74
CA ARG A 295 16.75 12.42 23.04
C ARG A 295 17.15 12.27 21.58
N GLU A 296 18.23 11.55 21.30
CA GLU A 296 18.78 11.41 19.95
C GLU A 296 17.84 10.64 19.05
N LEU A 297 17.31 9.52 19.54
CA LEU A 297 16.32 8.72 18.84
C LEU A 297 15.07 9.54 18.49
N ARG A 298 14.56 10.33 19.45
CA ARG A 298 13.41 11.21 19.23
C ARG A 298 13.73 12.32 18.24
N THR A 299 14.92 12.93 18.30
CA THR A 299 15.35 13.96 17.34
C THR A 299 15.44 13.40 15.92
N ALA A 300 16.04 12.23 15.74
CA ALA A 300 16.09 11.56 14.44
C ALA A 300 14.68 11.27 13.88
N CYS A 301 13.79 10.71 14.71
CA CYS A 301 12.41 10.46 14.32
C CYS A 301 11.63 11.75 14.03
N PHE A 302 11.85 12.81 14.81
CA PHE A 302 11.22 14.10 14.60
C PHE A 302 11.65 14.72 13.27
N GLY A 303 12.92 14.66 12.89
CA GLY A 303 13.34 15.23 11.60
C GLY A 303 12.79 14.45 10.40
N MET A 304 12.47 13.16 10.55
CA MET A 304 11.84 12.36 9.49
C MET A 304 10.32 12.62 9.36
N PHE A 305 9.60 12.79 10.48
CA PHE A 305 8.13 12.79 10.51
C PHE A 305 7.49 14.06 11.08
N GLY A 306 8.28 14.99 11.60
CA GLY A 306 7.80 16.22 12.24
C GLY A 306 7.54 17.37 11.28
N GLY A 307 7.87 17.20 9.99
CA GLY A 307 7.51 18.16 8.94
C GLY A 307 5.99 18.23 8.73
N PRO A 308 5.47 19.29 8.07
CA PRO A 308 4.06 19.35 7.71
C PRO A 308 3.72 18.28 6.67
N SER A 309 2.61 17.57 6.87
CA SER A 309 2.12 16.58 5.92
C SER A 309 1.51 17.27 4.70
N ASN A 310 2.35 17.69 3.76
CA ASN A 310 1.86 18.15 2.48
C ASN A 310 2.12 17.06 1.45
N THR A 311 1.04 16.44 0.97
CA THR A 311 1.09 15.45 -0.12
C THR A 311 1.80 16.00 -1.35
N LYS A 312 1.75 17.32 -1.56
CA LYS A 312 2.54 18.00 -2.59
C LYS A 312 4.04 17.85 -2.35
N TYR A 313 4.55 18.17 -1.17
CA TYR A 313 5.99 18.09 -0.87
C TYR A 313 6.49 16.65 -0.91
N THR A 314 5.72 15.70 -0.39
CA THR A 314 6.08 14.28 -0.49
C THR A 314 6.13 13.81 -1.95
N ALA A 315 5.18 14.24 -2.78
CA ALA A 315 5.21 13.91 -4.21
C ALA A 315 6.39 14.58 -4.91
N GLU A 316 6.66 15.86 -4.63
CA GLU A 316 7.80 16.60 -5.16
C GLU A 316 9.13 15.95 -4.79
N ASP A 317 9.31 15.52 -3.54
CA ASP A 317 10.51 14.83 -3.06
C ASP A 317 10.68 13.46 -3.73
N VAL A 318 9.60 12.68 -3.88
CA VAL A 318 9.63 11.40 -4.59
C VAL A 318 9.98 11.61 -6.06
N PHE A 319 9.37 12.59 -6.74
CA PHE A 319 9.68 12.90 -8.14
C PHE A 319 11.10 13.43 -8.30
N ALA A 320 11.59 14.25 -7.38
CA ALA A 320 12.97 14.73 -7.37
C ALA A 320 13.95 13.56 -7.19
N HIS A 321 13.66 12.64 -6.28
CA HIS A 321 14.48 11.43 -6.07
C HIS A 321 14.48 10.51 -7.30
N LEU A 322 13.31 10.24 -7.89
CA LEU A 322 13.21 9.46 -9.13
C LEU A 322 13.95 10.13 -10.30
N THR A 323 13.88 11.46 -10.38
CA THR A 323 14.63 12.25 -11.37
C THR A 323 16.13 12.12 -11.14
N ASP A 324 16.60 12.19 -9.89
CA ASP A 324 18.01 11.99 -9.54
C ASP A 324 18.47 10.58 -9.90
N ILE A 325 17.74 9.53 -9.51
CA ILE A 325 18.03 8.14 -9.90
C ILE A 325 18.11 8.01 -11.42
N THR A 326 17.13 8.55 -12.14
CA THR A 326 17.10 8.51 -13.61
C THR A 326 18.32 9.23 -14.20
N SER A 327 18.69 10.39 -13.66
CA SER A 327 19.85 11.16 -14.09
C SER A 327 21.17 10.42 -13.82
N ARG A 328 21.28 9.74 -12.67
CA ARG A 328 22.44 8.91 -12.32
C ARG A 328 22.51 7.65 -13.18
N SER A 329 21.37 7.04 -13.49
CA SER A 329 21.29 5.90 -14.41
C SER A 329 21.72 6.31 -15.83
N GLN A 330 21.28 7.48 -16.31
CA GLN A 330 21.69 8.00 -17.62
C GLN A 330 23.19 8.35 -17.65
N LYS A 331 23.71 8.94 -16.58
CA LYS A 331 25.15 9.25 -16.44
C LYS A 331 26.01 7.99 -16.20
N GLY A 332 25.46 6.94 -15.58
CA GLY A 332 26.12 5.65 -15.34
C GLY A 332 26.11 4.72 -16.56
N CYS A 333 25.16 4.88 -17.49
CA CYS A 333 25.21 4.26 -18.81
C CYS A 333 26.28 4.89 -19.73
N MET A 334 26.74 6.11 -19.44
CA MET A 334 28.06 6.54 -19.89
C MET A 334 29.08 5.89 -18.98
N ARG A 335 29.59 4.72 -19.39
CA ARG A 335 30.77 4.08 -18.81
C ARG A 335 31.71 5.16 -18.30
N MET A 336 32.09 5.08 -17.03
CA MET A 336 33.19 5.86 -16.48
C MET A 336 34.41 5.64 -17.39
N ALA A 337 34.61 6.56 -18.35
CA ALA A 337 35.86 6.68 -19.04
C ALA A 337 36.87 6.95 -17.93
N LYS A 338 37.90 6.10 -17.88
CA LYS A 338 38.99 6.21 -16.90
C LYS A 338 39.38 7.69 -16.77
N PRO A 339 39.54 8.23 -15.56
CA PRO A 339 39.95 9.60 -15.39
C PRO A 339 41.35 9.76 -15.98
N SER A 340 41.43 10.33 -17.18
CA SER A 340 42.69 10.85 -17.71
C SER A 340 43.02 12.12 -16.94
N LEU A 341 44.03 12.05 -16.08
CA LEU A 341 44.90 13.13 -15.61
C LEU A 341 44.55 14.54 -16.13
N GLN A 342 43.65 15.25 -15.44
CA GLN A 342 43.58 16.71 -15.49
C GLN A 342 43.20 17.25 -14.11
N GLN A 343 44.18 17.23 -13.21
CA GLN A 343 44.05 17.64 -11.80
C GLN A 343 44.82 18.95 -11.54
N SER A 344 44.73 19.95 -12.42
CA SER A 344 45.57 21.17 -12.33
C SER A 344 44.86 22.52 -12.47
N LYS A 345 43.52 22.61 -12.36
CA LYS A 345 42.83 23.92 -12.49
C LYS A 345 41.90 24.35 -11.36
N LEU A 346 41.83 23.62 -10.24
CA LEU A 346 40.88 23.91 -9.15
C LEU A 346 41.51 24.56 -7.90
N GLN A 347 42.74 25.09 -8.00
CA GLN A 347 43.42 25.78 -6.90
C GLN A 347 43.45 27.32 -7.04
N ALA A 348 42.90 27.88 -8.12
CA ALA A 348 42.97 29.32 -8.38
C ALA A 348 41.73 30.13 -7.94
N PHE A 349 40.73 29.53 -7.28
CA PHE A 349 39.42 30.17 -7.08
C PHE A 349 39.03 30.45 -5.60
N LEU A 350 39.89 30.16 -4.63
CA LEU A 350 39.56 30.30 -3.19
C LEU A 350 40.30 31.44 -2.48
N GLY A 351 40.55 32.54 -3.17
CA GLY A 351 41.33 33.65 -2.64
C GLY A 351 40.68 35.02 -2.77
N GLN A 352 39.46 35.25 -2.27
CA GLN A 352 38.97 36.62 -1.98
C GLN A 352 38.03 36.68 -0.77
N ASN A 353 38.44 37.50 0.21
CA ASN A 353 37.63 38.04 1.31
C ASN A 353 36.62 39.08 0.78
N PRO A 354 35.47 39.28 1.46
CA PRO A 354 35.25 40.59 2.07
C PRO A 354 34.53 40.56 3.43
N ALA A 355 34.79 41.61 4.21
CA ALA A 355 34.21 41.95 5.50
C ALA A 355 33.02 42.93 5.39
N SER A 356 32.16 42.92 6.42
CA SER A 356 31.10 43.89 6.84
C SER A 356 29.99 44.21 5.81
N ASP A 357 28.70 44.36 6.11
CA ASP A 357 28.05 44.85 7.32
C ASP A 357 26.50 44.60 7.27
N TYR A 358 25.85 44.60 8.43
CA TYR A 358 24.40 44.81 8.70
C TYR A 358 23.30 43.80 8.26
N MET A 359 22.92 42.96 9.23
CA MET A 359 21.60 42.96 9.90
C MET A 359 20.36 43.24 9.04
N GLU A 360 19.83 42.18 8.42
CA GLU A 360 18.40 42.05 8.15
C GLU A 360 17.98 40.65 8.59
N TYR A 361 17.11 40.57 9.60
CA TYR A 361 16.67 39.32 10.24
C TYR A 361 15.78 38.52 9.27
N LYS A 362 16.42 37.83 8.32
CA LYS A 362 15.82 36.72 7.59
C LYS A 362 16.03 35.48 8.44
N ALA A 363 14.95 34.96 9.01
CA ALA A 363 14.94 33.60 9.52
C ALA A 363 15.41 32.68 8.39
N ASP A 364 16.61 32.13 8.56
CA ASP A 364 17.32 31.36 7.57
C ASP A 364 16.44 30.19 7.12
N ARG A 365 15.95 30.26 5.87
CA ARG A 365 15.33 29.11 5.20
C ARG A 365 16.35 28.01 4.90
N SER A 366 17.64 28.25 5.16
CA SER A 366 18.75 27.32 4.92
C SER A 366 18.93 26.26 6.02
N ASP A 367 18.45 26.51 7.24
CA ASP A 367 18.46 25.52 8.35
C ASP A 367 17.32 24.50 8.28
N ARG A 368 16.46 24.59 7.26
CA ARG A 368 15.50 23.53 6.88
C ARG A 368 16.02 22.66 5.73
N SER A 369 17.32 22.68 5.46
CA SER A 369 17.94 21.59 4.70
C SER A 369 17.77 20.31 5.52
N GLY A 370 17.01 19.39 4.96
CA GLY A 370 16.62 18.15 5.61
C GLY A 370 17.82 17.36 6.12
N LEU A 371 17.56 16.58 7.15
CA LEU A 371 18.44 15.52 7.64
C LEU A 371 19.13 14.76 6.49
N TYR A 372 20.34 15.17 6.16
CA TYR A 372 21.47 14.35 5.76
C TYR A 372 22.72 15.17 6.09
N PHE A 373 23.40 14.76 7.17
CA PHE A 373 24.69 15.26 7.66
C PHE A 373 24.67 16.62 8.37
N GLY A 374 24.91 16.60 9.68
CA GLY A 374 25.56 17.74 10.33
C GLY A 374 26.92 17.96 9.67
N ALA A 375 27.21 19.19 9.24
CA ALA A 375 28.32 19.52 8.35
C ALA A 375 29.75 19.27 8.89
N SER A 376 29.91 18.70 10.10
CA SER A 376 31.20 18.57 10.77
C SER A 376 31.87 17.21 10.66
N VAL A 377 31.17 16.16 10.21
CA VAL A 377 31.76 14.80 10.12
C VAL A 377 31.45 14.20 8.74
N PRO A 378 32.48 13.89 7.92
CA PRO A 378 32.25 13.18 6.67
C PRO A 378 31.65 11.81 6.98
N PRO A 379 30.58 11.40 6.28
CA PRO A 379 30.03 10.07 6.47
C PRO A 379 31.11 9.02 6.18
N PRO A 380 31.18 7.93 6.95
CA PRO A 380 32.07 6.82 6.63
C PRO A 380 31.74 6.29 5.22
N ASP A 381 32.79 5.91 4.47
CA ASP A 381 32.69 5.55 3.03
C ASP A 381 31.68 4.43 2.73
N LYS A 382 31.29 3.63 3.74
CA LYS A 382 30.13 2.73 3.78
C LYS A 382 29.85 2.29 5.22
N LEU A 383 28.65 2.57 5.73
CA LEU A 383 28.10 1.81 6.86
C LEU A 383 27.66 0.46 6.29
N GLU A 384 28.26 -0.63 6.76
CA GLU A 384 27.82 -1.98 6.43
C GLU A 384 27.24 -2.63 7.68
N LEU A 385 26.25 -3.52 7.54
CA LEU A 385 25.74 -4.23 8.72
C LEU A 385 26.86 -5.02 9.44
N SER A 386 27.85 -5.48 8.69
CA SER A 386 29.06 -6.15 9.20
C SER A 386 29.86 -5.28 10.17
N SER A 387 29.93 -3.96 9.95
CA SER A 387 30.61 -3.03 10.85
C SER A 387 29.83 -2.80 12.14
N LEU A 388 28.51 -3.02 12.10
CA LEU A 388 27.63 -2.91 13.27
C LEU A 388 27.57 -4.20 14.12
N LEU A 389 28.33 -5.24 13.77
CA LEU A 389 28.35 -6.51 14.52
C LEU A 389 29.41 -6.54 15.63
N GLN A 390 30.24 -5.50 15.73
CA GLN A 390 31.13 -5.26 16.88
C GLN A 390 30.31 -4.76 18.06
#